data_AF-A0A9D5USG1-F1
#
_entry.id   AF-A0A9D5USG1-F1
#
_cell.length_a   1.000
_cell.length_b   1.000
_cell.length_c   1.000
_cell.angle_alpha   90.00
_cell.angle_beta   90.00
_cell.angle_gamma   90.00
#
_symmetry.space_group_name_H-M   'P 1'
#
loop_
_entity.id
_entity.type
_entity.pdbx_description
1 polymer ?
#
loop_
_entity_poly.entity_id
_entity_poly.type
_entity_poly.pdbx_seq_one_letter_code
_entity_poly.pdbx_strand_id
1 'polypeptide(L)'
;MGMKRVLVGMMVLAGALTGTAYADCVLHYERIACVGKEAEAFKKCDGKAACDKAVKDATSKEACAAAALKACDNDRLDITKYKKMTADFAGKPLVGGFNAVGKADSSGGNFCAADRPDMNKCQ
;
A
#
# COMPACT_ATOMS: atom_id res chain seq x y z
N MET A 1 53.48 -34.98 23.80
CA MET A 1 53.22 -34.43 22.45
C MET A 1 52.63 -33.04 22.58
N GLY A 2 53.25 -32.05 21.93
CA GLY A 2 53.12 -30.63 22.23
C GLY A 2 51.83 -29.96 21.71
N MET A 3 51.30 -29.08 22.55
CA MET A 3 50.20 -28.16 22.31
C MET A 3 50.62 -27.09 21.29
N LYS A 4 50.08 -27.13 20.06
CA LYS A 4 50.29 -26.04 19.09
C LYS A 4 49.33 -24.89 19.41
N ARG A 5 49.91 -23.79 19.90
CA ARG A 5 49.29 -22.48 20.03
C ARG A 5 49.00 -21.96 18.62
N VAL A 6 47.73 -21.79 18.27
CA VAL A 6 47.32 -21.04 17.08
C VAL A 6 46.57 -19.80 17.56
N LEU A 7 47.28 -18.67 17.60
CA LEU A 7 46.69 -17.35 17.70
C LEU A 7 46.04 -17.05 16.34
N VAL A 8 44.71 -17.19 16.26
CA VAL A 8 43.92 -16.69 15.12
C VAL A 8 43.40 -15.32 15.50
N GLY A 9 43.83 -14.31 14.75
CA GLY A 9 43.50 -12.91 14.94
C GLY A 9 42.00 -12.66 14.92
N MET A 10 41.54 -11.89 15.90
CA MET A 10 40.18 -11.42 16.04
C MET A 10 39.94 -10.33 14.98
N MET A 11 39.49 -10.73 13.79
CA MET A 11 39.06 -9.81 12.73
C MET A 11 37.69 -9.24 13.15
N VAL A 12 37.70 -8.01 13.65
CA VAL A 12 36.48 -7.25 13.97
C VAL A 12 35.77 -6.94 12.64
N LEU A 13 34.80 -7.79 12.29
CA LEU A 13 33.83 -7.49 11.23
C LEU A 13 32.89 -6.39 11.78
N ALA A 14 33.18 -5.14 11.44
CA ALA A 14 32.22 -4.05 11.57
C ALA A 14 31.09 -4.29 10.55
N GLY A 15 30.12 -5.10 10.95
CA GLY A 15 28.87 -5.29 10.22
C GLY A 15 28.12 -3.97 10.18
N ALA A 16 28.22 -3.28 9.04
CA ALA A 16 27.38 -2.14 8.74
C ALA A 16 25.91 -2.56 8.90
N LEU A 17 25.24 -2.00 9.90
CA LEU A 17 23.79 -2.02 10.04
C LEU A 17 23.21 -1.29 8.82
N THR A 18 22.97 -2.05 7.75
CA THR A 18 22.16 -1.59 6.63
C THR A 18 20.73 -1.57 7.15
N GLY A 19 20.32 -0.43 7.71
CA GLY A 19 18.91 -0.16 7.94
C GLY A 19 18.21 -0.22 6.60
N THR A 20 17.48 -1.30 6.35
CA THR A 20 16.51 -1.35 5.25
C THR A 20 15.50 -0.26 5.54
N ALA A 21 15.63 0.88 4.86
CA ALA A 21 14.65 1.95 4.92
C ALA A 21 13.33 1.40 4.35
N TYR A 22 12.47 0.88 5.22
CA TYR A 22 11.09 0.60 4.88
C TYR A 22 10.44 1.95 4.52
N ALA A 23 9.66 1.99 3.45
CA ALA A 23 8.88 3.18 3.15
C ALA A 23 7.93 3.45 4.31
N ASP A 24 7.92 4.69 4.80
CA ASP A 24 7.06 5.06 5.92
C ASP A 24 5.58 4.95 5.56
N CYS A 25 5.21 5.13 4.29
CA CYS A 25 3.83 4.99 3.83
C CYS A 25 3.70 3.93 2.73
N VAL A 26 2.79 2.99 2.91
CA VAL A 26 2.41 1.98 1.91
C VAL A 26 0.91 2.09 1.67
N LEU A 27 0.52 2.27 0.41
CA LEU A 27 -0.87 2.25 -0.04
C LEU A 27 -1.21 0.90 -0.65
N HIS A 28 -2.32 0.32 -0.24
CA HIS A 28 -2.82 -0.95 -0.75
C HIS A 28 -4.00 -0.69 -1.69
N TYR A 29 -3.79 -0.99 -2.97
CA TYR A 29 -4.80 -0.86 -4.01
C TYR A 29 -5.54 -2.18 -4.14
N GLU A 30 -6.87 -2.12 -4.17
CA GLU A 30 -7.71 -3.19 -4.70
C GLU A 30 -8.67 -2.57 -5.72
N ARG A 31 -8.56 -3.03 -6.97
CA ARG A 31 -9.30 -2.51 -8.11
C ARG A 31 -10.45 -3.44 -8.44
N ILE A 32 -11.65 -2.87 -8.54
CA ILE A 32 -12.84 -3.59 -8.98
C ILE A 32 -13.17 -3.09 -10.37
N ALA A 33 -13.03 -3.97 -11.36
CA ALA A 33 -13.22 -3.66 -12.76
C ALA A 33 -14.70 -3.54 -13.11
N CYS A 34 -14.98 -2.84 -14.20
CA CYS A 34 -16.22 -3.03 -14.95
C CYS A 34 -16.20 -4.38 -15.67
N VAL A 35 -17.38 -4.94 -15.90
CA VAL A 35 -17.53 -6.26 -16.54
C VAL A 35 -16.83 -6.27 -17.90
N GLY A 36 -15.92 -7.22 -18.11
CA GLY A 36 -15.16 -7.36 -19.37
C GLY A 36 -13.99 -6.37 -19.51
N LYS A 37 -13.65 -5.61 -18.47
CA LYS A 37 -12.55 -4.63 -18.45
C LYS A 37 -11.42 -5.01 -17.49
N GLU A 38 -11.41 -6.25 -16.99
CA GLU A 38 -10.48 -6.75 -15.99
C GLU A 38 -9.02 -6.55 -16.41
N ALA A 39 -8.67 -6.99 -17.62
CA ALA A 39 -7.31 -6.83 -18.15
C ALA A 39 -6.87 -5.35 -18.17
N GLU A 40 -7.76 -4.45 -18.59
CA GLU A 40 -7.49 -3.02 -18.70
C GLU A 40 -7.42 -2.33 -17.32
N ALA A 41 -8.27 -2.76 -16.39
CA ALA A 41 -8.34 -2.25 -15.03
C ALA A 41 -7.10 -2.66 -14.22
N PHE A 42 -6.62 -3.90 -14.41
CA PHE A 42 -5.55 -4.50 -13.60
C PHE A 42 -4.14 -4.19 -14.14
N LYS A 43 -4.00 -3.66 -15.35
CA LYS A 43 -2.71 -3.18 -15.91
C LYS A 43 -1.90 -2.29 -14.94
N LYS A 44 -2.58 -1.46 -14.13
CA LYS A 44 -1.92 -0.55 -13.15
C LYS A 44 -1.31 -1.26 -11.92
N CYS A 45 -1.55 -2.57 -11.80
CA CYS A 45 -1.04 -3.46 -10.76
C CYS A 45 -0.45 -4.74 -11.41
N ASP A 46 0.25 -4.59 -12.54
CA ASP A 46 0.93 -5.70 -13.24
C ASP A 46 0.00 -6.88 -13.58
N GLY A 47 -1.25 -6.57 -13.95
CA GLY A 47 -2.26 -7.55 -14.30
C GLY A 47 -3.01 -8.15 -13.10
N LYS A 48 -2.69 -7.75 -11.86
CA LYS A 48 -3.38 -8.19 -10.65
C LYS A 48 -4.48 -7.20 -10.23
N ALA A 49 -5.51 -7.72 -9.57
CA ALA A 49 -6.57 -6.88 -8.99
C ALA A 49 -6.04 -5.99 -7.85
N ALA A 50 -4.98 -6.42 -7.16
CA ALA A 50 -4.41 -5.71 -6.04
C ALA A 50 -2.89 -5.54 -6.16
N CYS A 51 -2.39 -4.42 -5.62
CA CYS A 51 -0.96 -4.15 -5.51
C CYS A 51 -0.66 -3.10 -4.43
N ASP A 52 0.58 -3.10 -3.95
CA ASP A 52 1.06 -2.15 -2.96
C ASP A 52 1.93 -1.08 -3.63
N LYS A 53 1.83 0.16 -3.15
CA LYS A 53 2.67 1.27 -3.61
C LYS A 53 3.24 2.04 -2.42
N ALA A 54 4.56 2.06 -2.34
CA ALA A 54 5.28 2.92 -1.39
C ALA A 54 5.18 4.39 -1.82
N VAL A 55 4.81 5.27 -0.89
CA VAL A 55 4.75 6.73 -1.10
C VAL A 55 5.91 7.36 -0.36
N LYS A 56 7.01 7.60 -1.09
CA LYS A 56 8.29 8.05 -0.50
C LYS A 56 8.22 9.42 0.18
N ASP A 57 7.34 10.30 -0.31
CA ASP A 57 7.24 11.68 0.18
C ASP A 57 6.24 11.83 1.34
N ALA A 58 5.51 10.77 1.70
CA ALA A 58 4.57 10.78 2.81
C ALA A 58 5.26 10.34 4.12
N THR A 59 5.96 11.29 4.75
CA THR A 59 6.75 11.05 5.98
C THR A 59 5.96 11.25 7.27
N SER A 60 4.63 11.39 7.21
CA SER A 60 3.74 11.43 8.37
C SER A 60 2.47 10.62 8.14
N LYS A 61 1.78 10.26 9.22
CA LYS A 61 0.48 9.56 9.16
C LYS A 61 -0.55 10.35 8.36
N GLU A 62 -0.59 11.66 8.56
CA GLU A 62 -1.53 12.58 7.91
C GLU A 62 -1.22 12.68 6.41
N ALA A 63 0.06 12.78 6.04
CA ALA A 63 0.47 12.77 4.64
C ALA A 63 0.14 11.44 3.95
N CYS A 64 0.32 10.31 4.64
CA CYS A 64 -0.03 8.99 4.13
C CYS A 64 -1.55 8.83 3.94
N ALA A 65 -2.34 9.26 4.93
CA ALA A 65 -3.79 9.30 4.83
C ALA A 65 -4.28 10.21 3.69
N ALA A 66 -3.68 11.39 3.52
CA ALA A 66 -4.01 12.29 2.40
C ALA A 66 -3.66 11.67 1.04
N ALA A 67 -2.55 10.94 0.94
CA ALA A 67 -2.18 10.20 -0.27
C ALA A 67 -3.18 9.07 -0.56
N ALA A 68 -3.64 8.35 0.47
CA ALA A 68 -4.68 7.32 0.35
C ALA A 68 -6.01 7.91 -0.14
N LEU A 69 -6.45 9.03 0.46
CA LEU A 69 -7.66 9.74 0.04
C LEU A 69 -7.59 10.17 -1.43
N LYS A 70 -6.46 10.76 -1.84
CA LYS A 70 -6.24 11.18 -3.23
C LYS A 70 -6.24 10.00 -4.21
N ALA A 71 -5.81 8.81 -3.77
CA ALA A 71 -5.80 7.62 -4.62
C ALA A 71 -7.20 7.08 -4.94
N CYS A 72 -8.23 7.49 -4.17
CA CYS A 72 -9.62 7.14 -4.42
C CYS A 72 -10.15 7.73 -5.74
N ASP A 73 -9.65 8.89 -6.17
CA ASP A 73 -10.11 9.55 -7.40
C ASP A 73 -10.02 8.60 -8.60
N ASN A 74 -11.11 8.44 -9.33
CA ASN A 74 -11.23 7.53 -10.47
C ASN A 74 -11.70 8.28 -11.71
N ASP A 75 -10.85 8.34 -12.72
CA ASP A 75 -11.07 9.04 -13.99
C ASP A 75 -11.46 8.10 -15.14
N ARG A 76 -11.38 6.79 -14.92
CA ARG A 76 -11.67 5.74 -15.94
C ARG A 76 -12.91 4.94 -15.56
N LEU A 77 -14.05 5.61 -15.49
CA LEU A 77 -15.33 5.04 -15.04
C LEU A 77 -15.88 3.97 -15.99
N ASP A 78 -15.40 3.93 -17.23
CA ASP A 78 -15.69 2.90 -18.23
C ASP A 78 -14.90 1.60 -18.00
N ILE A 79 -13.94 1.60 -17.08
CA ILE A 79 -12.96 0.51 -16.88
C ILE A 79 -12.86 0.06 -15.44
N THR A 80 -12.71 1.01 -14.51
CA THR A 80 -12.62 0.73 -13.08
C THR A 80 -13.93 1.16 -12.45
N LYS A 81 -14.68 0.21 -11.90
CA LYS A 81 -15.92 0.49 -11.17
C LYS A 81 -15.63 1.11 -9.81
N TYR A 82 -14.64 0.63 -9.08
CA TYR A 82 -14.35 1.08 -7.72
C TYR A 82 -12.90 0.78 -7.34
N LYS A 83 -12.37 1.51 -6.36
CA LYS A 83 -11.10 1.21 -5.72
C LYS A 83 -11.34 1.10 -4.22
N LYS A 84 -10.94 -0.01 -3.62
CA LYS A 84 -10.71 -0.07 -2.19
C LYS A 84 -9.27 0.36 -1.94
N MET A 85 -9.10 1.26 -0.97
CA MET A 85 -7.82 1.86 -0.64
C MET A 85 -7.58 1.76 0.84
N THR A 86 -6.55 1.02 1.27
CA THR A 86 -6.07 1.05 2.65
C THR A 86 -4.64 1.55 2.69
N ALA A 87 -4.15 1.94 3.86
CA ALA A 87 -2.81 2.47 4.00
C ALA A 87 -2.18 2.04 5.31
N ASP A 88 -0.88 1.76 5.27
CA ASP A 88 -0.05 1.52 6.42
C ASP A 88 0.96 2.66 6.56
N PHE A 89 1.14 3.18 7.78
CA PHE A 89 2.21 4.10 8.13
C PHE A 89 3.15 3.50 9.18
N ALA A 90 4.44 3.46 8.88
CA ALA A 90 5.48 2.81 9.68
C ALA A 90 5.08 1.36 10.07
N GLY A 91 4.51 0.63 9.10
CA GLY A 91 4.02 -0.75 9.28
C GLY A 91 2.75 -0.88 10.12
N LYS A 92 2.04 0.22 10.41
CA LYS A 92 0.78 0.20 11.17
C LYS A 92 -0.40 0.64 10.30
N PRO A 93 -1.52 -0.10 10.30
CA PRO A 93 -2.68 0.27 9.51
C PRO A 93 -3.29 1.58 9.98
N LEU A 94 -3.74 2.37 9.02
CA LEU A 94 -4.49 3.60 9.22
C LEU A 94 -6.00 3.34 9.13
N VAL A 95 -6.77 4.18 9.80
CA VAL A 95 -8.24 4.23 9.69
C VAL A 95 -8.59 5.14 8.52
N GLY A 96 -9.43 4.64 7.61
CA GLY A 96 -9.89 5.35 6.43
C GLY A 96 -11.35 5.83 6.52
N GLY A 97 -12.10 5.38 7.53
CA GLY A 97 -13.47 5.84 7.78
C GLY A 97 -14.55 5.08 7.00
N PHE A 98 -14.16 4.06 6.22
CA PHE A 98 -15.08 3.16 5.54
C PHE A 98 -14.71 1.70 5.75
N ASN A 99 -15.71 0.83 5.80
CA ASN A 99 -15.51 -0.60 5.85
C ASN A 99 -15.06 -1.18 4.50
N ALA A 100 -14.87 -2.49 4.42
CA ALA A 100 -14.36 -3.17 3.24
C ALA A 100 -15.24 -2.99 1.98
N VAL A 101 -16.52 -2.68 2.14
CA VAL A 101 -17.46 -2.41 1.03
C VAL A 101 -17.69 -0.92 0.80
N GLY A 102 -16.89 -0.04 1.40
CA GLY A 102 -16.94 1.41 1.23
C GLY A 102 -18.16 2.08 1.86
N LYS A 103 -18.73 1.48 2.92
CA LYS A 103 -19.77 2.11 3.77
C LYS A 103 -19.12 2.76 4.97
N ALA A 104 -19.66 3.90 5.42
CA ALA A 104 -19.09 4.66 6.54
C ALA A 104 -18.95 3.78 7.80
N ASP A 105 -17.75 3.78 8.37
CA ASP A 105 -17.37 3.01 9.55
C ASP A 105 -16.14 3.67 10.18
N SER A 106 -16.30 4.22 11.39
CA SER A 106 -15.22 4.94 12.09
C SER A 106 -14.03 4.06 12.46
N SER A 107 -14.17 2.73 12.40
CA SER A 107 -13.10 1.75 12.61
C SER A 107 -12.55 1.16 11.31
N GLY A 108 -13.18 1.48 10.18
CA GLY A 108 -12.86 0.91 8.88
C GLY A 108 -11.55 1.44 8.30
N GLY A 109 -10.74 0.55 7.74
CA GLY A 109 -9.43 0.88 7.16
C GLY A 109 -9.48 1.36 5.70
N ASN A 110 -10.64 1.32 5.05
CA ASN A 110 -10.79 1.76 3.67
C ASN A 110 -11.03 3.27 3.62
N PHE A 111 -10.30 3.97 2.75
CA PHE A 111 -10.36 5.42 2.57
C PHE A 111 -11.42 5.85 1.55
N CYS A 112 -11.89 4.93 0.70
CA CYS A 112 -12.83 5.27 -0.36
C CYS A 112 -14.27 4.90 0.03
N ALA A 113 -15.19 5.83 -0.19
CA ALA A 113 -16.62 5.57 -0.13
C ALA A 113 -17.04 4.82 -1.41
N ALA A 114 -17.83 3.75 -1.30
CA ALA A 114 -18.33 2.98 -2.44
C ALA A 114 -19.60 3.58 -3.05
N ASP A 115 -20.31 4.44 -2.33
CA ASP A 115 -21.55 5.08 -2.77
C ASP A 115 -21.36 6.45 -3.42
N ARG A 116 -20.15 6.77 -3.88
CA ARG A 116 -19.88 7.95 -4.74
C ARG A 116 -20.52 7.76 -6.11
N PRO A 117 -21.70 8.36 -6.39
CA PRO A 117 -22.42 8.12 -7.64
C PRO A 117 -21.71 8.76 -8.84
N ASP A 118 -20.74 9.64 -8.59
CA ASP A 118 -19.85 10.29 -9.55
C ASP A 118 -18.66 9.42 -9.93
N MET A 119 -18.23 8.46 -9.10
CA MET A 119 -16.97 7.73 -9.30
C MET A 119 -17.06 6.20 -9.27
N ASN A 120 -18.17 5.63 -8.77
CA ASN A 120 -18.26 4.20 -8.46
C ASN A 120 -19.29 3.41 -9.28
N LYS A 121 -19.41 3.77 -10.55
CA LYS A 121 -20.32 3.14 -11.51
C LYS A 121 -19.58 2.93 -12.81
N CYS A 122 -19.98 1.87 -13.51
CA CYS A 122 -19.57 1.68 -14.90
C CYS A 122 -20.41 2.61 -15.75
N GLN A 123 -19.77 3.54 -16.45
CA GLN A 123 -20.42 4.47 -17.38
C GLN A 123 -20.09 4.12 -18.82
#